data_AF-A0A015I6J5-F1
#
_entry.id   AF-A0A015I6J5-F1
#
_cell.length_a   1.000
_cell.length_b   1.000
_cell.length_c   1.000
_cell.angle_alpha   90.00
_cell.angle_beta   90.00
_cell.angle_gamma   90.00
#
_symmetry.space_group_name_H-M   'P 1'
#
loop_
_entity.id
_entity.type
_entity.pdbx_description
1 polymer ?
#
loop_
_entity_poly.entity_id
_entity_poly.type
_entity_poly.pdbx_seq_one_letter_code
_entity_poly.pdbx_strand_id
1 'polypeptide(L)'
;MVEMPVDPMEPPKFKHKKIPRGPPSPPAPVLHSPPRKVTAKEQQEWIIPPCISNWKNAKGYTIPLDKRLAADGRGLQEVTINDNFSKLSEALFAADRHAREEVKQRALMRDKLAQKEKEEKEKRLRMLAQKAREERAGISSASGGATGAVAESESESESDEEKVREREELRRDRRKEREREYRLSRMGAEQRAKYLAREQNRDISEKIALGLAKPTLSKESMFDARLFNQSEGLDSGFKDDEAYDLYDKPLFAGASSSSIYRPKKEYDSDLYGGGNAESVNKMLNVDRFGITKGFQGADTAHSRDGPVEFEKEEADPFGFNQFLDDAKKGSKRGLDTSKSESSKSKRGKY
;
A
#
# COMPACT_ATOMS: atom_id res chain seq x y z
N MET A 1 46.02 -97.38 4.44
CA MET A 1 44.93 -96.79 3.65
C MET A 1 45.50 -95.58 2.93
N VAL A 2 45.42 -95.54 1.61
CA VAL A 2 45.89 -94.42 0.80
C VAL A 2 44.69 -93.53 0.51
N GLU A 3 44.85 -92.22 0.72
CA GLU A 3 43.81 -91.23 0.47
C GLU A 3 43.49 -91.17 -1.03
N MET A 4 42.20 -91.09 -1.37
CA MET A 4 41.75 -91.13 -2.76
C MET A 4 42.13 -89.82 -3.46
N PRO A 5 42.80 -89.85 -4.63
CA PRO A 5 43.17 -88.63 -5.36
C PRO A 5 41.91 -87.80 -5.68
N VAL A 6 41.94 -86.53 -5.32
CA VAL A 6 40.80 -85.60 -5.49
C VAL A 6 40.99 -84.80 -6.78
N ASP A 7 39.94 -84.70 -7.60
CA ASP A 7 39.93 -83.94 -8.85
C ASP A 7 39.94 -82.43 -8.57
N PRO A 8 40.93 -81.67 -9.08
CA PRO A 8 41.05 -80.23 -8.84
C PRO A 8 39.93 -79.40 -9.48
N MET A 9 39.13 -79.94 -10.41
CA MET A 9 38.06 -79.22 -11.10
C MET A 9 36.66 -79.66 -10.69
N GLU A 10 36.52 -80.51 -9.66
CA GLU A 10 35.23 -81.01 -9.20
C GLU A 10 34.43 -79.94 -8.44
N PRO A 11 33.15 -79.69 -8.78
CA PRO A 11 32.34 -78.68 -8.10
C PRO A 11 32.00 -79.10 -6.66
N PRO A 12 31.69 -78.13 -5.76
CA PRO A 12 31.35 -78.43 -4.37
C PRO A 12 30.16 -79.40 -4.23
N LYS A 13 30.40 -80.55 -3.61
CA LYS A 13 29.43 -81.65 -3.49
C LYS A 13 28.25 -81.38 -2.57
N PHE A 14 28.36 -80.45 -1.62
CA PHE A 14 27.36 -80.26 -0.57
C PHE A 14 26.89 -78.81 -0.44
N LYS A 15 25.60 -78.63 -0.14
CA LYS A 15 24.99 -77.33 0.15
C LYS A 15 25.03 -77.05 1.65
N HIS A 16 25.39 -75.84 2.04
CA HIS A 16 25.36 -75.43 3.45
C HIS A 16 23.92 -75.15 3.91
N LYS A 17 23.52 -75.76 5.04
CA LYS A 17 22.26 -75.47 5.73
C LYS A 17 22.56 -74.80 7.07
N LYS A 18 22.01 -73.60 7.32
CA LYS A 18 22.13 -72.94 8.63
C LYS A 18 21.15 -73.60 9.61
N ILE A 19 21.67 -74.10 10.72
CA ILE A 19 20.91 -74.69 11.83
C ILE A 19 20.89 -73.65 12.97
N PRO A 20 19.82 -73.55 13.77
CA PRO A 20 19.82 -72.70 14.97
C PRO A 20 21.02 -73.03 15.87
N ARG A 21 21.52 -72.04 16.61
CA ARG A 21 22.61 -72.25 17.55
C ARG A 21 22.21 -73.32 18.56
N GLY A 22 23.13 -74.27 18.80
CA GLY A 22 22.96 -75.30 19.82
C GLY A 22 22.80 -74.70 21.22
N PRO A 23 22.39 -75.51 22.21
CA PRO A 23 22.25 -75.04 23.58
C PRO A 23 23.59 -74.49 24.09
N PRO A 24 23.59 -73.38 24.86
CA PRO A 24 24.81 -72.92 25.50
C PRO A 24 25.30 -73.94 26.51
N SER A 25 26.58 -73.88 26.88
CA SER A 25 27.11 -74.59 28.04
C SER A 25 26.28 -74.26 29.29
N PRO A 26 26.21 -75.14 30.29
CA PRO A 26 25.47 -74.86 31.52
C PRO A 26 25.90 -73.49 32.10
N PRO A 27 24.96 -72.66 32.57
CA PRO A 27 25.29 -71.32 33.05
C PRO A 27 26.24 -71.43 34.24
N ALA A 28 27.32 -70.66 34.20
CA ALA A 28 28.27 -70.60 35.29
C ALA A 28 27.57 -70.05 36.57
N PRO A 29 27.95 -70.53 37.76
CA PRO A 29 27.37 -70.04 39.01
C PRO A 29 27.69 -68.55 39.20
N VAL A 30 26.67 -67.78 39.55
CA VAL A 30 26.77 -66.33 39.76
C VAL A 30 27.11 -66.04 41.22
N LEU A 31 28.37 -65.69 41.49
CA LEU A 31 28.90 -65.46 42.84
C LEU A 31 28.80 -63.98 43.25
N HIS A 32 27.59 -63.46 43.36
CA HIS A 32 27.36 -62.09 43.86
C HIS A 32 27.39 -62.04 45.40
N SER A 33 27.71 -60.86 45.95
CA SER A 33 27.46 -60.59 47.38
C SER A 33 25.96 -60.67 47.68
N PRO A 34 25.56 -60.92 48.95
CA PRO A 34 24.15 -60.88 49.35
C PRO A 34 23.46 -59.59 48.88
N PRO A 35 22.18 -59.67 48.44
CA PRO A 35 21.49 -58.52 47.89
C PRO A 35 21.34 -57.42 48.94
N ARG A 36 21.80 -56.20 48.59
CA ARG A 36 21.57 -55.02 49.42
C ARG A 36 20.13 -54.56 49.23
N LYS A 37 19.46 -54.20 50.33
CA LYS A 37 18.10 -53.67 50.26
C LYS A 37 18.15 -52.25 49.72
N VAL A 38 17.50 -52.02 48.58
CA VAL A 38 17.31 -50.68 48.01
C VAL A 38 16.38 -49.88 48.93
N THR A 39 16.72 -48.62 49.18
CA THR A 39 15.85 -47.75 49.97
C THR A 39 14.69 -47.23 49.11
N ALA A 40 13.52 -46.99 49.72
CA ALA A 40 12.37 -46.46 48.98
C ALA A 40 12.66 -45.09 48.32
N LYS A 41 13.52 -44.29 48.96
CA LYS A 41 13.98 -42.99 48.43
C LYS A 41 14.84 -43.15 47.19
N GLU A 42 15.83 -44.04 47.25
CA GLU A 42 16.69 -44.37 46.10
C GLU A 42 15.83 -44.86 44.93
N GLN A 43 14.89 -45.77 45.20
CA GLN A 43 13.99 -46.25 44.15
C GLN A 43 13.19 -45.13 43.49
N GLN A 44 12.73 -44.13 44.25
CA GLN A 44 11.97 -42.98 43.72
C GLN A 44 12.84 -42.04 42.89
N GLU A 45 14.07 -41.76 43.32
CA GLU A 45 15.02 -40.91 42.58
C GLU A 45 15.39 -41.51 41.22
N TRP A 46 15.39 -42.84 41.12
CA TRP A 46 15.66 -43.57 39.88
C TRP A 46 14.41 -43.82 39.02
N ILE A 47 13.25 -43.24 39.36
CA ILE A 47 12.08 -43.26 38.47
C ILE A 47 12.32 -42.31 37.30
N ILE A 48 12.52 -42.87 36.12
CA ILE A 48 12.70 -42.10 34.88
C ILE A 48 11.33 -41.61 34.39
N PRO A 49 11.12 -40.29 34.22
CA PRO A 49 9.87 -39.76 33.67
C PRO A 49 9.61 -40.27 32.23
N PRO A 50 8.34 -40.44 31.82
CA PRO A 50 8.02 -40.86 30.47
C PRO A 50 8.41 -39.78 29.44
N CYS A 51 9.00 -40.21 28.32
CA CYS A 51 9.34 -39.31 27.22
C CYS A 51 8.09 -38.91 26.43
N ILE A 52 7.60 -37.69 26.66
CA ILE A 52 6.52 -37.08 25.88
C ILE A 52 7.18 -36.22 24.81
N SER A 53 7.03 -36.61 23.54
CA SER A 53 7.64 -35.88 22.43
C SER A 53 6.65 -34.93 21.78
N ASN A 54 7.13 -33.76 21.36
CA ASN A 54 6.34 -32.78 20.58
C ASN A 54 6.17 -33.18 19.11
N TRP A 55 6.88 -34.20 18.62
CA TRP A 55 6.89 -34.60 17.21
C TRP A 55 6.23 -35.95 16.91
N LYS A 56 6.32 -36.92 17.81
CA LYS A 56 5.93 -38.31 17.56
C LYS A 56 5.00 -38.83 18.64
N ASN A 57 3.90 -39.44 18.18
CA ASN A 57 2.95 -40.17 19.00
C ASN A 57 2.56 -41.46 18.30
N ALA A 58 3.48 -42.44 18.27
CA ALA A 58 3.32 -43.66 17.47
C ALA A 58 2.10 -44.51 17.88
N LYS A 59 1.73 -44.48 19.17
CA LYS A 59 0.58 -45.20 19.72
C LYS A 59 -0.69 -44.35 19.83
N GLY A 60 -0.65 -43.09 19.41
CA GLY A 60 -1.81 -42.20 19.41
C GLY A 60 -2.38 -41.88 20.80
N TYR A 61 -1.56 -41.86 21.86
CA TYR A 61 -2.04 -41.55 23.20
C TYR A 61 -2.62 -40.13 23.29
N THR A 62 -3.75 -39.99 24.00
CA THR A 62 -4.34 -38.70 24.35
C THR A 62 -3.56 -38.12 25.53
N ILE A 63 -2.74 -37.10 25.27
CA ILE A 63 -1.86 -36.47 26.26
C ILE A 63 -2.38 -35.05 26.51
N PRO A 64 -2.59 -34.64 27.77
CA PRO A 64 -3.05 -33.29 28.10
C PRO A 64 -1.97 -32.24 27.75
N LEU A 65 -2.42 -30.99 27.58
CA LEU A 65 -1.56 -29.91 27.08
C LEU A 65 -0.43 -29.57 28.06
N ASP A 66 -0.70 -29.56 29.37
CA ASP A 66 0.32 -29.29 30.39
C ASP A 66 1.52 -30.23 30.24
N LYS A 67 1.28 -31.53 30.00
CA LYS A 67 2.36 -32.53 29.84
C LYS A 67 3.08 -32.45 28.51
N ARG A 68 2.44 -31.94 27.45
CA ARG A 68 3.10 -31.68 26.16
C ARG A 68 3.99 -30.45 26.22
N LEU A 69 3.49 -29.37 26.85
CA LEU A 69 4.21 -28.11 26.95
C LEU A 69 5.20 -28.06 28.13
N ALA A 70 5.17 -29.01 29.06
CA ALA A 70 6.04 -29.03 30.23
C ALA A 70 7.54 -29.00 29.90
N ALA A 71 7.94 -29.57 28.77
CA ALA A 71 9.34 -29.60 28.32
C ALA A 71 9.71 -28.41 27.41
N ASP A 72 8.75 -27.52 27.10
CA ASP A 72 9.02 -26.35 26.28
C ASP A 72 9.72 -25.28 27.14
N GLY A 73 11.06 -25.36 27.18
CA GLY A 73 11.93 -24.43 27.92
C GLY A 73 11.81 -22.95 27.49
N ARG A 74 10.98 -22.64 26.48
CA ARG A 74 10.62 -21.27 26.09
C ARG A 74 10.03 -20.48 27.25
N GLY A 75 9.26 -21.12 28.14
CA GLY A 75 8.71 -20.47 29.33
C GLY A 75 9.75 -20.17 30.42
N LEU A 76 10.93 -20.79 30.35
CA LEU A 76 12.05 -20.57 31.27
C LEU A 76 13.01 -19.47 30.77
N GLN A 77 12.92 -19.11 29.48
CA GLN A 77 13.77 -18.08 28.91
C GLN A 77 13.21 -16.69 29.20
N GLU A 78 13.80 -16.01 30.18
CA GLU A 78 13.56 -14.58 30.39
C GLU A 78 14.22 -13.79 29.25
N VAL A 79 13.40 -13.21 28.37
CA VAL A 79 13.88 -12.34 27.29
C VAL A 79 14.30 -11.01 27.91
N THR A 80 15.60 -10.82 28.11
CA THR A 80 16.20 -9.56 28.57
C THR A 80 16.74 -8.77 27.39
N ILE A 81 16.62 -7.44 27.44
CA ILE A 81 17.11 -6.52 26.40
C ILE A 81 18.37 -5.82 26.92
N ASN A 82 19.39 -5.71 26.08
CA ASN A 82 20.65 -5.05 26.42
C ASN A 82 20.51 -3.51 26.38
N ASP A 83 21.07 -2.81 27.38
CA ASP A 83 21.13 -1.33 27.45
C ASP A 83 21.87 -0.67 26.28
N ASN A 84 22.69 -1.40 25.53
CA ASN A 84 23.31 -0.85 24.33
C ASN A 84 22.27 -0.45 23.27
N PHE A 85 21.09 -1.07 23.25
CA PHE A 85 20.01 -0.68 22.36
C PHE A 85 19.45 0.71 22.69
N SER A 86 19.31 1.05 23.98
CA SER A 86 18.86 2.39 24.38
C SER A 86 19.93 3.43 24.03
N LYS A 87 21.19 3.19 24.38
CA LYS A 87 22.33 4.07 24.04
C LYS A 87 22.43 4.32 22.54
N LEU A 88 22.27 3.29 21.72
CA LEU A 88 22.29 3.42 20.26
C LEU A 88 21.12 4.28 19.76
N SER A 89 19.91 4.03 20.26
CA SER A 89 18.74 4.79 19.86
C SER A 89 18.86 6.27 20.22
N GLU A 90 19.33 6.59 21.43
CA GLU A 90 19.57 7.96 21.88
C GLU A 90 20.65 8.66 21.03
N ALA A 91 21.75 7.96 20.75
CA ALA A 91 22.81 8.48 19.90
C ALA A 91 22.29 8.82 18.49
N LEU A 92 21.45 7.97 17.90
CA LEU A 92 20.84 8.22 16.59
C LEU A 92 19.86 9.41 16.63
N PHE A 93 19.04 9.53 17.68
CA PHE A 93 18.14 10.68 17.83
C PHE A 93 18.90 12.00 18.01
N ALA A 94 19.98 11.98 18.79
CA ALA A 94 20.84 13.16 18.96
C ALA A 94 21.54 13.55 17.64
N ALA A 95 22.06 12.55 16.91
CA ALA A 95 22.69 12.76 15.61
C ALA A 95 21.71 13.33 14.57
N ASP A 96 20.48 12.80 14.48
CA ASP A 96 19.46 13.32 13.55
C ASP A 96 19.09 14.76 13.88
N ARG A 97 18.91 15.08 15.17
CA ARG A 97 18.62 16.46 15.60
C ARG A 97 19.74 17.42 15.19
N HIS A 98 21.00 17.05 15.44
CA HIS A 98 22.14 17.86 15.06
C HIS A 98 22.23 18.05 13.54
N ALA A 99 22.06 16.97 12.77
CA ALA A 99 22.09 17.03 11.31
C ALA A 99 20.99 17.95 10.74
N ARG A 100 19.78 17.91 11.30
CA ARG A 100 18.68 18.81 10.90
C ARG A 100 18.97 20.26 11.21
N GLU A 101 19.54 20.54 12.39
CA GLU A 101 19.92 21.90 12.79
C GLU A 101 21.02 22.45 11.86
N GLU A 102 22.04 21.67 11.53
CA GLU A 102 23.09 22.05 10.58
C GLU A 102 22.54 22.29 9.16
N VAL A 103 21.65 21.41 8.67
CA VAL A 103 21.03 21.58 7.35
C VAL A 103 20.18 22.85 7.33
N LYS A 104 19.41 23.11 8.38
CA LYS A 104 18.60 24.33 8.51
C LYS A 104 19.48 25.59 8.54
N GLN A 105 20.57 25.58 9.30
CA GLN A 105 21.51 26.70 9.33
C GLN A 105 22.15 26.94 7.97
N ARG A 106 22.58 25.88 7.27
CA ARG A 106 23.14 25.97 5.91
C ARG A 106 22.13 26.51 4.90
N ALA A 107 20.87 26.07 4.98
CA ALA A 107 19.79 26.58 4.13
C ALA A 107 19.55 28.08 4.37
N LEU A 108 19.42 28.49 5.64
CA LEU A 108 19.25 29.91 6.01
C LEU A 108 20.42 30.78 5.55
N MET A 109 21.65 30.27 5.62
CA MET A 109 22.84 30.98 5.14
C MET A 109 22.82 31.11 3.61
N ARG A 110 22.46 30.05 2.88
CA ARG A 110 22.29 30.11 1.42
C ARG A 110 21.22 31.11 1.01
N ASP A 111 20.08 31.13 1.70
CA ASP A 111 18.99 32.07 1.41
C ASP A 111 19.42 33.52 1.65
N LYS A 112 20.15 33.80 2.74
CA LYS A 112 20.69 35.14 3.01
C LYS A 112 21.71 35.58 1.95
N LEU A 113 22.58 34.69 1.50
CA LEU A 113 23.53 35.00 0.42
C LEU A 113 22.80 35.26 -0.91
N ALA A 114 21.80 34.43 -1.24
CA ALA A 114 20.99 34.62 -2.43
C ALA A 114 20.18 35.93 -2.39
N GLN A 115 19.66 36.32 -1.22
CA GLN A 115 18.98 37.61 -1.03
C GLN A 115 19.95 38.78 -1.24
N LYS A 116 21.14 38.74 -0.63
CA LYS A 116 22.17 39.77 -0.84
C LYS A 116 22.59 39.87 -2.32
N GLU A 117 22.80 38.76 -2.99
CA GLU A 117 23.15 38.73 -4.42
C GLU A 117 22.01 39.31 -5.28
N LYS A 118 20.75 39.03 -4.95
CA LYS A 118 19.58 39.63 -5.61
C LYS A 118 19.51 41.15 -5.38
N GLU A 119 19.74 41.63 -4.15
CA GLU A 119 19.77 43.05 -3.84
C GLU A 119 20.91 43.78 -4.58
N GLU A 120 22.10 43.17 -4.66
CA GLU A 120 23.23 43.71 -5.43
C GLU A 120 22.92 43.77 -6.92
N LYS A 121 22.30 42.71 -7.48
CA LYS A 121 21.82 42.70 -8.87
C LYS A 121 20.79 43.80 -9.11
N GLU A 122 19.83 43.99 -8.21
CA GLU A 122 18.82 45.05 -8.33
C GLU A 122 19.44 46.44 -8.26
N LYS A 123 20.37 46.69 -7.32
CA LYS A 123 21.13 47.95 -7.23
C LYS A 123 21.93 48.21 -8.50
N ARG A 124 22.60 47.18 -9.05
CA ARG A 124 23.35 47.28 -10.31
C ARG A 124 22.44 47.64 -11.49
N LEU A 125 21.30 46.98 -11.61
CA LEU A 125 20.30 47.28 -12.64
C LEU A 125 19.72 48.69 -12.46
N ARG A 126 19.48 49.12 -11.23
CA ARG A 126 18.99 50.47 -10.91
C ARG A 126 20.00 51.55 -11.31
N MET A 127 21.28 51.37 -10.99
CA MET A 127 22.35 52.29 -11.40
C MET A 127 22.49 52.35 -12.93
N LEU A 128 22.42 51.21 -13.60
CA LEU A 128 22.49 51.15 -15.07
C LEU A 128 21.28 51.84 -15.72
N ALA A 129 20.08 51.65 -15.17
CA ALA A 129 18.88 52.34 -15.62
C ALA A 129 18.93 53.86 -15.35
N GLN A 130 19.48 54.29 -14.22
CA GLN A 130 19.68 55.70 -13.91
C GLN A 130 20.67 56.33 -14.89
N LYS A 131 21.82 55.69 -15.14
CA LYS A 131 22.81 56.14 -16.12
C LYS A 131 22.21 56.26 -17.53
N ALA A 132 21.44 55.27 -17.96
CA ALA A 132 20.73 55.31 -19.25
C ALA A 132 19.69 56.45 -19.33
N ARG A 133 19.04 56.79 -18.21
CA ARG A 133 18.14 57.96 -18.15
C ARG A 133 18.90 59.28 -18.19
N GLU A 134 20.03 59.39 -17.51
CA GLU A 134 20.89 60.57 -17.52
C GLU A 134 21.47 60.82 -18.92
N GLU A 135 21.96 59.78 -19.60
CA GLU A 135 22.41 59.88 -20.99
C GLU A 135 21.28 60.32 -21.93
N ARG A 136 20.08 59.76 -21.77
CA ARG A 136 18.90 60.18 -22.55
C ARG A 136 18.45 61.61 -22.21
N ALA A 137 18.54 62.02 -20.95
CA ALA A 137 18.19 63.36 -20.50
C ALA A 137 19.20 64.40 -21.03
N GLY A 138 20.50 64.07 -21.06
CA GLY A 138 21.55 64.89 -21.65
C GLY A 138 21.39 65.09 -23.16
N ILE A 139 20.79 64.13 -23.86
CA ILE A 139 20.42 64.25 -25.27
C ILE A 139 19.12 65.07 -25.43
N SER A 140 18.20 65.02 -24.46
CA SER A 140 16.97 65.83 -24.47
C SER A 140 17.18 67.30 -24.08
N SER A 141 18.19 67.63 -23.25
CA SER A 141 18.56 69.03 -22.97
C SER A 141 19.24 69.71 -24.17
N ALA A 142 19.73 68.95 -25.15
CA ALA A 142 20.21 69.47 -26.43
C ALA A 142 19.09 69.61 -27.49
N SER A 143 17.86 69.13 -27.23
CA SER A 143 16.76 69.10 -28.22
C SER A 143 15.40 69.59 -27.71
N GLY A 144 15.34 70.15 -26.48
CA GLY A 144 14.09 70.46 -25.78
C GLY A 144 13.91 71.91 -25.34
N GLY A 145 14.43 72.89 -26.09
CA GLY A 145 14.30 74.30 -25.72
C GLY A 145 14.87 75.30 -26.72
N ALA A 146 14.32 75.36 -27.93
CA ALA A 146 14.48 76.52 -28.82
C ALA A 146 13.23 76.69 -29.69
N THR A 147 12.21 77.31 -29.12
CA THR A 147 11.14 77.97 -29.87
C THR A 147 11.66 79.32 -30.38
N GLY A 148 11.64 79.56 -31.69
CA GLY A 148 11.66 80.93 -32.23
C GLY A 148 12.26 81.08 -33.62
N ALA A 149 11.41 80.95 -34.65
CA ALA A 149 11.57 81.43 -36.04
C ALA A 149 12.67 80.71 -36.85
N VAL A 150 12.51 80.26 -38.10
CA VAL A 150 12.03 80.95 -39.32
C VAL A 150 11.80 79.87 -40.40
N ALA A 151 10.69 80.01 -41.15
CA ALA A 151 10.39 79.63 -42.54
C ALA A 151 10.77 78.28 -43.20
N GLU A 152 9.84 77.83 -44.06
CA GLU A 152 9.97 76.91 -45.21
C GLU A 152 10.34 75.45 -44.91
N SER A 153 9.72 74.41 -45.47
CA SER A 153 8.96 74.26 -46.71
C SER A 153 8.05 73.02 -46.58
N GLU A 154 6.95 73.05 -47.33
CA GLU A 154 5.89 72.07 -47.43
C GLU A 154 6.31 70.65 -47.83
N SER A 155 5.34 69.74 -47.62
CA SER A 155 5.19 68.38 -48.17
C SER A 155 5.60 67.25 -47.24
N GLU A 156 4.66 66.77 -46.40
CA GLU A 156 4.36 65.33 -46.32
C GLU A 156 2.90 65.07 -45.88
N SER A 157 2.35 64.05 -46.53
CA SER A 157 0.96 63.65 -46.70
C SER A 157 0.25 63.13 -45.43
N GLU A 158 -1.09 63.08 -45.51
CA GLU A 158 -2.14 62.62 -44.56
C GLU A 158 -1.87 61.38 -43.67
N SER A 159 -0.74 60.68 -43.80
CA SER A 159 -0.35 59.51 -43.01
C SER A 159 0.10 59.81 -41.57
N ASP A 160 0.56 61.03 -41.28
CA ASP A 160 1.05 61.37 -39.93
C ASP A 160 -0.07 61.79 -38.96
N GLU A 161 -1.20 62.30 -39.47
CA GLU A 161 -2.37 62.57 -38.64
C GLU A 161 -2.98 61.28 -38.07
N GLU A 162 -3.00 60.19 -38.83
CA GLU A 162 -3.49 58.89 -38.37
C GLU A 162 -2.59 58.29 -37.28
N LYS A 163 -1.27 58.38 -37.41
CA LYS A 163 -0.32 57.88 -36.39
C LYS A 163 -0.40 58.69 -35.08
N VAL A 164 -0.66 59.99 -35.18
CA VAL A 164 -0.90 60.84 -33.99
C VAL A 164 -2.21 60.44 -33.31
N ARG A 165 -3.29 60.20 -34.09
CA ARG A 165 -4.58 59.72 -33.57
C ARG A 165 -4.45 58.34 -32.93
N GLU A 166 -3.80 57.36 -33.56
CA GLU A 166 -3.57 56.03 -32.97
C GLU A 166 -2.77 56.13 -31.66
N ARG A 167 -1.75 56.98 -31.61
CA ARG A 167 -0.95 57.18 -30.39
C ARG A 167 -1.75 57.83 -29.27
N GLU A 168 -2.65 58.74 -29.62
CA GLU A 168 -3.54 59.41 -28.67
C GLU A 168 -4.64 58.48 -28.18
N GLU A 169 -5.18 57.63 -29.05
CA GLU A 169 -6.10 56.54 -28.70
C GLU A 169 -5.43 55.53 -27.76
N LEU A 170 -4.19 55.12 -28.04
CA LEU A 170 -3.44 54.19 -27.18
C LEU A 170 -3.11 54.79 -25.81
N ARG A 171 -2.95 56.12 -25.73
CA ARG A 171 -2.82 56.85 -24.45
C ARG A 171 -4.15 56.94 -23.71
N ARG A 172 -5.25 57.19 -24.44
CA ARG A 172 -6.61 57.27 -23.90
C ARG A 172 -7.08 55.91 -23.39
N ASP A 173 -6.79 54.84 -24.12
CA ASP A 173 -7.16 53.48 -23.75
C ASP A 173 -6.35 52.99 -22.57
N ARG A 174 -5.03 53.24 -22.50
CA ARG A 174 -4.25 52.98 -21.27
C ARG A 174 -4.74 53.77 -20.05
N ARG A 175 -5.32 54.96 -20.26
CA ARG A 175 -5.91 55.75 -19.17
C ARG A 175 -7.24 55.14 -18.72
N LYS A 176 -8.10 54.75 -19.66
CA LYS A 176 -9.35 54.04 -19.38
C LYS A 176 -9.13 52.68 -18.74
N GLU A 177 -8.12 51.92 -19.17
CA GLU A 177 -7.75 50.63 -18.59
C GLU A 177 -7.28 50.79 -17.15
N ARG A 178 -6.37 51.73 -16.86
CA ARG A 178 -5.97 52.03 -15.48
C ARG A 178 -7.13 52.51 -14.63
N GLU A 179 -8.04 53.30 -15.18
CA GLU A 179 -9.24 53.75 -14.45
C GLU A 179 -10.20 52.59 -14.17
N ARG A 180 -10.40 51.68 -15.14
CA ARG A 180 -11.19 50.45 -14.96
C ARG A 180 -10.54 49.53 -13.95
N GLU A 181 -9.23 49.35 -14.02
CA GLU A 181 -8.45 48.52 -13.10
C GLU A 181 -8.45 49.08 -11.68
N TYR A 182 -8.34 50.41 -11.55
CA TYR A 182 -8.47 51.10 -10.27
C TYR A 182 -9.89 51.00 -9.70
N ARG A 183 -10.94 51.10 -10.53
CA ARG A 183 -12.32 50.77 -10.11
C ARG A 183 -12.42 49.30 -9.68
N LEU A 184 -11.89 48.36 -10.46
CA LEU A 184 -11.92 46.91 -10.20
C LEU A 184 -11.08 46.48 -8.98
N SER A 185 -10.02 47.21 -8.62
CA SER A 185 -9.24 46.96 -7.41
C SER A 185 -9.86 47.62 -6.17
N ARG A 186 -10.62 48.70 -6.38
CA ARG A 186 -11.43 49.35 -5.34
C ARG A 186 -12.76 48.63 -5.08
N MET A 187 -13.24 47.83 -6.02
CA MET A 187 -14.35 46.89 -5.81
C MET A 187 -13.85 45.77 -4.88
N GLY A 188 -14.55 45.51 -3.78
CA GLY A 188 -14.15 44.48 -2.80
C GLY A 188 -14.02 43.09 -3.42
N ALA A 189 -13.28 42.19 -2.75
CA ALA A 189 -12.95 40.85 -3.23
C ALA A 189 -14.18 40.05 -3.71
N GLU A 190 -15.35 40.22 -3.07
CA GLU A 190 -16.60 39.55 -3.43
C GLU A 190 -17.17 40.03 -4.79
N GLN A 191 -17.11 41.32 -5.08
CA GLN A 191 -17.59 41.86 -6.37
C GLN A 191 -16.63 41.55 -7.52
N ARG A 192 -15.32 41.52 -7.24
CA ARG A 192 -14.30 41.08 -8.20
C ARG A 192 -14.46 39.60 -8.55
N ALA A 193 -14.76 38.76 -7.55
CA ALA A 193 -15.08 37.35 -7.76
C ALA A 193 -16.37 37.16 -8.57
N LYS A 194 -17.42 37.94 -8.31
CA LYS A 194 -18.66 37.94 -9.12
C LYS A 194 -18.44 38.34 -10.58
N TYR A 195 -17.58 39.34 -10.84
CA TYR A 195 -17.22 39.73 -12.21
C TYR A 195 -16.44 38.62 -12.94
N LEU A 196 -15.45 38.02 -12.27
CA LEU A 196 -14.69 36.89 -12.79
C LEU A 196 -15.55 35.64 -13.02
N ALA A 197 -16.49 35.34 -12.12
CA ALA A 197 -17.43 34.23 -12.26
C ALA A 197 -18.38 34.42 -13.46
N ARG A 198 -18.80 35.67 -13.72
CA ARG A 198 -19.62 35.99 -14.90
C ARG A 198 -18.85 35.82 -16.21
N GLU A 199 -17.55 36.11 -16.24
CA GLU A 199 -16.70 35.82 -17.41
C GLU A 199 -16.40 34.33 -17.58
N GLN A 200 -16.26 33.59 -16.47
CA GLN A 200 -16.08 32.14 -16.48
C GLN A 200 -17.31 31.39 -17.00
N ASN A 201 -18.52 31.91 -16.78
CA ASN A 201 -19.78 31.33 -17.27
C ASN A 201 -20.18 31.77 -18.69
N ARG A 202 -19.33 32.47 -19.45
CA ARG A 202 -19.61 32.73 -20.88
C ARG A 202 -19.50 31.43 -21.67
N ASP A 203 -20.45 31.23 -22.58
CA ASP A 203 -20.45 30.09 -23.48
C ASP A 203 -19.17 30.06 -24.32
N ILE A 204 -18.74 28.85 -24.65
CA ILE A 204 -17.46 28.59 -25.33
C ILE A 204 -17.40 29.34 -26.68
N SER A 205 -18.54 29.47 -27.37
CA SER A 205 -18.68 30.24 -28.61
C SER A 205 -18.43 31.75 -28.42
N GLU A 206 -18.92 32.36 -27.35
CA GLU A 206 -18.68 33.79 -27.05
C GLU A 206 -17.23 34.06 -26.64
N LYS A 207 -16.61 33.12 -25.90
CA LYS A 207 -15.18 33.19 -25.55
C LYS A 207 -14.27 33.08 -26.77
N ILE A 208 -14.67 32.30 -27.77
CA ILE A 208 -13.97 32.19 -29.06
C ILE A 208 -14.15 33.49 -29.86
N ALA A 209 -15.37 34.03 -29.93
CA ALA A 209 -15.66 35.29 -30.65
C ALA A 209 -14.95 36.51 -30.04
N LEU A 210 -14.75 36.52 -28.71
CA LEU A 210 -14.01 37.57 -28.00
C LEU A 210 -12.48 37.38 -27.99
N GLY A 211 -11.95 36.33 -28.63
CA GLY A 211 -10.50 36.10 -28.74
C GLY A 211 -9.78 35.79 -27.41
N LEU A 212 -10.54 35.54 -26.33
CA LEU A 212 -10.01 35.25 -24.99
C LEU A 212 -9.51 33.80 -24.89
N ALA A 213 -10.09 32.89 -25.67
CA ALA A 213 -9.63 31.51 -25.76
C ALA A 213 -8.45 31.41 -26.74
N LYS A 214 -7.22 31.57 -26.23
CA LYS A 214 -6.04 31.13 -26.98
C LYS A 214 -6.07 29.60 -27.03
N PRO A 215 -6.21 28.96 -28.21
CA PRO A 215 -6.11 27.51 -28.28
C PRO A 215 -4.74 27.12 -27.74
N THR A 216 -4.71 26.19 -26.79
CA THR A 216 -3.46 25.57 -26.33
C THR A 216 -2.86 24.87 -27.54
N LEU A 217 -1.93 25.54 -28.22
CA LEU A 217 -1.26 25.00 -29.39
C LEU A 217 -0.32 23.90 -28.90
N SER A 218 -0.83 22.69 -28.75
CA SER A 218 -0.02 21.51 -28.49
C SER A 218 0.90 21.33 -29.70
N LYS A 219 2.18 21.64 -29.53
CA LYS A 219 3.21 21.56 -30.58
C LYS A 219 3.61 20.12 -30.93
N GLU A 220 2.98 19.14 -30.32
CA GLU A 220 3.29 17.72 -30.48
C GLU A 220 2.15 17.05 -31.27
N SER A 221 2.52 16.21 -32.23
CA SER A 221 1.60 15.39 -33.03
C SER A 221 0.66 14.63 -32.10
N MET A 222 -0.65 14.76 -32.32
CA MET A 222 -1.68 14.08 -31.53
C MET A 222 -1.53 12.57 -31.70
N PHE A 223 -0.81 11.92 -30.78
CA PHE A 223 -0.71 10.47 -30.71
C PHE A 223 -2.01 9.87 -30.14
N ASP A 224 -2.39 8.69 -30.61
CA ASP A 224 -3.58 7.98 -30.13
C ASP A 224 -3.42 7.60 -28.65
N ALA A 225 -4.41 7.97 -27.83
CA ALA A 225 -4.43 7.68 -26.39
C ALA A 225 -4.28 6.18 -26.08
N ARG A 226 -4.70 5.29 -26.99
CA ARG A 226 -4.55 3.83 -26.84
C ARG A 226 -3.09 3.36 -26.84
N LEU A 227 -2.16 4.18 -27.32
CA LEU A 227 -0.73 3.88 -27.36
C LEU A 227 -0.02 4.21 -26.04
N PHE A 228 -0.54 5.16 -25.25
CA PHE A 228 0.15 5.67 -24.05
C PHE A 228 0.04 4.79 -22.80
N ASN A 229 -0.66 3.67 -22.87
CA ASN A 229 -0.81 2.73 -21.76
C ASN A 229 -0.55 1.27 -22.18
N GLN A 230 0.24 1.07 -23.24
CA GLN A 230 0.70 -0.26 -23.62
C GLN A 230 1.95 -0.58 -22.79
N SER A 231 1.93 -1.68 -22.04
CA SER A 231 3.10 -2.19 -21.30
C SER A 231 4.08 -2.94 -22.20
N GLU A 232 3.84 -2.96 -23.51
CA GLU A 232 4.70 -3.63 -24.48
C GLU A 232 6.08 -2.95 -24.50
N GLY A 233 7.12 -3.70 -24.14
CA GLY A 233 8.52 -3.26 -24.16
C GLY A 233 9.22 -3.17 -22.80
N LEU A 234 8.51 -3.16 -21.66
CA LEU A 234 9.13 -3.21 -20.33
C LEU A 234 9.42 -4.66 -19.86
N ASP A 235 8.66 -5.63 -20.35
CA ASP A 235 8.71 -7.02 -19.87
C ASP A 235 9.67 -7.93 -20.68
N SER A 236 10.16 -7.46 -21.83
CA SER A 236 10.89 -8.29 -22.81
C SER A 236 12.43 -8.23 -22.69
N GLY A 237 13.00 -7.50 -21.73
CA GLY A 237 14.43 -7.17 -21.76
C GLY A 237 15.22 -7.27 -20.45
N PHE A 238 14.59 -7.68 -19.34
CA PHE A 238 15.21 -7.66 -18.01
C PHE A 238 15.08 -9.01 -17.29
N LYS A 239 15.57 -10.09 -17.93
CA LYS A 239 15.42 -11.45 -17.42
C LYS A 239 16.76 -12.17 -17.36
N ASP A 240 16.91 -12.97 -16.30
CA ASP A 240 18.11 -13.75 -15.97
C ASP A 240 18.31 -14.87 -17.00
N ASP A 241 19.57 -15.21 -17.32
CA ASP A 241 19.90 -16.23 -18.35
C ASP A 241 19.40 -17.63 -17.97
N GLU A 242 19.08 -17.85 -16.68
CA GLU A 242 18.51 -19.09 -16.14
C GLU A 242 16.97 -19.18 -16.31
N ALA A 243 16.28 -18.08 -16.63
CA ALA A 243 14.84 -18.06 -16.84
C ALA A 243 14.48 -18.51 -18.27
N TYR A 244 13.74 -19.62 -18.41
CA TYR A 244 13.38 -20.22 -19.70
C TYR A 244 12.20 -19.48 -20.38
N ASP A 245 12.41 -18.21 -20.72
CA ASP A 245 11.40 -17.30 -21.29
C ASP A 245 11.68 -17.01 -22.79
N LEU A 246 11.75 -18.06 -23.62
CA LEU A 246 12.02 -17.95 -25.06
C LEU A 246 10.87 -17.30 -25.87
N TYR A 247 9.65 -17.26 -25.31
CA TYR A 247 8.45 -16.78 -26.00
C TYR A 247 7.75 -15.68 -25.22
N ASP A 248 7.35 -14.60 -25.90
CA ASP A 248 6.67 -13.45 -25.30
C ASP A 248 5.21 -13.74 -24.89
N LYS A 249 4.59 -14.77 -25.47
CA LYS A 249 3.18 -15.12 -25.25
C LYS A 249 3.05 -16.57 -24.79
N PRO A 250 2.20 -16.86 -23.78
CA PRO A 250 1.93 -18.23 -23.37
C PRO A 250 1.23 -18.99 -24.50
N LEU A 251 1.55 -20.28 -24.63
CA LEU A 251 0.96 -21.15 -25.66
C LEU A 251 -0.56 -21.27 -25.56
N PHE A 252 -1.11 -21.14 -24.35
CA PHE A 252 -2.56 -21.21 -24.10
C PHE A 252 -3.10 -19.88 -23.55
N ALA A 253 -4.08 -19.30 -24.24
CA ALA A 253 -4.75 -18.06 -23.84
C ALA A 253 -5.52 -18.16 -22.50
N GLY A 254 -5.79 -19.38 -22.02
CA GLY A 254 -6.46 -19.63 -20.74
C GLY A 254 -5.52 -19.55 -19.52
N ALA A 255 -4.20 -19.57 -19.72
CA ALA A 255 -3.24 -19.54 -18.61
C ALA A 255 -3.12 -18.13 -17.98
N SER A 256 -3.39 -17.08 -18.76
CA SER A 256 -3.32 -15.68 -18.32
C SER A 256 -4.70 -15.06 -18.02
N SER A 257 -5.80 -15.74 -18.34
CA SER A 257 -7.13 -15.27 -17.97
C SER A 257 -7.44 -15.68 -16.52
N SER A 258 -7.63 -14.69 -15.65
CA SER A 258 -7.83 -14.89 -14.22
C SER A 258 -9.15 -15.59 -13.86
N SER A 259 -10.03 -15.85 -14.83
CA SER A 259 -11.30 -16.57 -14.64
C SER A 259 -11.83 -17.06 -15.99
N ILE A 260 -12.13 -18.35 -16.09
CA ILE A 260 -12.73 -18.96 -17.30
C ILE A 260 -14.24 -18.71 -17.36
N TYR A 261 -14.91 -18.71 -16.21
CA TYR A 261 -16.34 -18.39 -16.11
C TYR A 261 -16.62 -17.77 -14.74
N ARG A 262 -17.20 -16.57 -14.73
CA ARG A 262 -17.67 -15.90 -13.51
C ARG A 262 -19.09 -15.42 -13.76
N PRO A 263 -20.13 -16.15 -13.31
CA PRO A 263 -21.50 -15.69 -13.46
C PRO A 263 -21.67 -14.42 -12.63
N LYS A 264 -22.14 -13.34 -13.27
CA LYS A 264 -22.53 -12.11 -12.57
C LYS A 264 -23.91 -12.35 -11.96
N LYS A 265 -24.09 -11.99 -10.68
CA LYS A 265 -25.39 -12.09 -10.00
C LYS A 265 -26.45 -11.16 -10.62
N GLU A 266 -25.99 -10.10 -11.28
CA GLU A 266 -26.80 -9.26 -12.15
C GLU A 266 -26.74 -9.83 -13.58
N TYR A 267 -27.66 -10.73 -13.89
CA TYR A 267 -27.98 -10.99 -15.29
C TYR A 267 -28.68 -9.74 -15.83
N ASP A 268 -28.17 -9.22 -16.95
CA ASP A 268 -28.76 -8.08 -17.65
C ASP A 268 -30.23 -8.40 -17.97
N SER A 269 -31.15 -7.70 -17.29
CA SER A 269 -32.60 -7.90 -17.40
C SER A 269 -33.10 -7.67 -18.83
N ASP A 270 -32.34 -6.93 -19.62
CA ASP A 270 -32.68 -6.57 -20.99
C ASP A 270 -32.35 -7.73 -21.95
N LEU A 271 -31.38 -8.59 -21.61
CA LEU A 271 -30.96 -9.70 -22.45
C LEU A 271 -31.84 -10.96 -22.30
N TYR A 272 -32.41 -11.18 -21.10
CA TYR A 272 -33.27 -12.34 -20.80
C TYR A 272 -34.78 -12.06 -20.89
N GLY A 273 -35.16 -10.89 -21.42
CA GLY A 273 -36.56 -10.50 -21.56
C GLY A 273 -37.19 -10.23 -20.21
N GLY A 274 -37.09 -8.97 -19.77
CA GLY A 274 -37.58 -8.46 -18.50
C GLY A 274 -39.03 -8.85 -18.17
N GLY A 275 -39.21 -10.02 -17.57
CA GLY A 275 -40.35 -10.37 -16.77
C GLY A 275 -39.98 -10.11 -15.32
N ASN A 276 -40.58 -9.09 -14.71
CA ASN A 276 -40.36 -8.67 -13.32
C ASN A 276 -40.08 -9.89 -12.43
N ALA A 277 -38.92 -9.92 -11.77
CA ALA A 277 -38.55 -10.96 -10.80
C ALA A 277 -39.61 -11.14 -9.69
N GLU A 278 -40.42 -10.11 -9.45
CA GLU A 278 -41.59 -10.16 -8.59
C GLU A 278 -42.73 -11.02 -9.14
N SER A 279 -42.94 -11.07 -10.46
CA SER A 279 -44.01 -11.88 -11.07
C SER A 279 -43.73 -13.39 -10.99
N VAL A 280 -42.45 -13.79 -11.12
CA VAL A 280 -42.02 -15.19 -11.04
C VAL A 280 -42.09 -15.68 -9.59
N ASN A 281 -41.63 -14.87 -8.62
CA ASN A 281 -41.79 -15.15 -7.20
C ASN A 281 -43.28 -15.21 -6.78
N LYS A 282 -44.13 -14.37 -7.38
CA LYS A 282 -45.57 -14.40 -7.11
C LYS A 282 -46.26 -15.61 -7.75
N MET A 283 -45.76 -16.15 -8.87
CA MET A 283 -46.25 -17.41 -9.45
C MET A 283 -45.74 -18.66 -8.71
N LEU A 284 -44.53 -18.63 -8.15
CA LEU A 284 -44.01 -19.71 -7.29
C LEU A 284 -44.75 -19.81 -5.94
N ASN A 285 -45.24 -18.69 -5.42
CA ASN A 285 -45.99 -18.64 -4.15
C ASN A 285 -47.51 -18.86 -4.31
N VAL A 286 -48.04 -18.93 -5.54
CA VAL A 286 -49.45 -19.25 -5.79
C VAL A 286 -49.55 -20.71 -6.21
N ASP A 287 -49.85 -21.54 -5.21
CA ASP A 287 -49.94 -22.99 -5.28
C ASP A 287 -51.13 -23.44 -6.17
N ARG A 288 -50.93 -23.45 -7.50
CA ARG A 288 -51.98 -23.74 -8.50
C ARG A 288 -52.51 -25.18 -8.47
N PHE A 289 -51.92 -26.08 -7.69
CA PHE A 289 -52.31 -27.49 -7.65
C PHE A 289 -52.91 -27.96 -6.31
N GLY A 290 -53.08 -27.07 -5.32
CA GLY A 290 -53.86 -27.36 -4.11
C GLY A 290 -53.35 -28.56 -3.29
N ILE A 291 -52.03 -28.76 -3.21
CA ILE A 291 -51.41 -29.83 -2.41
C ILE A 291 -50.95 -29.23 -1.08
N THR A 292 -51.89 -28.95 -0.17
CA THR A 292 -51.58 -28.37 1.15
C THR A 292 -51.20 -29.40 2.21
N LYS A 293 -50.47 -30.47 1.83
CA LYS A 293 -49.94 -31.43 2.80
C LYS A 293 -48.55 -31.89 2.37
N GLY A 294 -47.55 -31.07 2.69
CA GLY A 294 -46.15 -31.45 2.63
C GLY A 294 -45.86 -32.64 3.56
N PHE A 295 -44.89 -33.46 3.16
CA PHE A 295 -44.41 -34.61 3.91
C PHE A 295 -43.90 -34.18 5.29
N GLN A 296 -44.39 -34.81 6.36
CA GLN A 296 -44.10 -34.42 7.75
C GLN A 296 -42.59 -34.56 8.02
N GLY A 297 -41.88 -33.43 8.10
CA GLY A 297 -40.42 -33.36 8.25
C GLY A 297 -39.69 -32.42 7.27
N ALA A 298 -40.38 -31.82 6.31
CA ALA A 298 -39.78 -30.90 5.33
C ALA A 298 -39.85 -29.40 5.70
N ASP A 299 -40.51 -29.04 6.80
CA ASP A 299 -40.78 -27.64 7.18
C ASP A 299 -39.54 -26.85 7.65
N THR A 300 -38.39 -27.51 7.85
CA THR A 300 -37.15 -26.88 8.33
C THR A 300 -36.13 -26.57 7.23
N ALA A 301 -36.45 -26.79 5.96
CA ALA A 301 -35.53 -26.50 4.86
C ALA A 301 -35.68 -25.05 4.37
N HIS A 302 -34.72 -24.19 4.71
CA HIS A 302 -34.63 -22.84 4.13
C HIS A 302 -34.32 -22.92 2.62
N SER A 303 -34.97 -22.05 1.83
CA SER A 303 -34.76 -21.97 0.37
C SER A 303 -33.35 -21.44 0.09
N ARG A 304 -32.54 -22.23 -0.61
CA ARG A 304 -31.14 -21.90 -0.97
C ARG A 304 -31.14 -20.97 -2.18
N ASP A 305 -30.42 -19.85 -2.15
CA ASP A 305 -30.38 -18.85 -3.24
C ASP A 305 -29.12 -18.99 -4.12
N GLY A 306 -28.40 -20.11 -3.99
CA GLY A 306 -27.23 -20.41 -4.83
C GLY A 306 -26.69 -21.83 -4.67
N PRO A 307 -25.75 -22.25 -5.55
CA PRO A 307 -25.25 -23.63 -5.60
C PRO A 307 -24.52 -24.08 -4.33
N VAL A 308 -23.94 -23.16 -3.56
CA VAL A 308 -23.24 -23.45 -2.30
C VAL A 308 -23.46 -22.29 -1.33
N GLU A 309 -24.08 -22.58 -0.18
CA GLU A 309 -24.20 -21.67 0.96
C GLU A 309 -23.71 -22.39 2.23
N PHE A 310 -22.98 -21.67 3.09
CA PHE A 310 -22.55 -22.16 4.39
C PHE A 310 -23.48 -21.60 5.48
N GLU A 311 -23.87 -22.45 6.43
CA GLU A 311 -24.67 -22.05 7.58
C GLU A 311 -23.85 -21.13 8.50
N LYS A 312 -24.39 -19.95 8.80
CA LYS A 312 -23.79 -19.02 9.76
C LYS A 312 -24.24 -19.43 11.17
N GLU A 313 -23.42 -20.17 11.90
CA GLU A 313 -23.65 -20.42 13.32
C GLU A 313 -23.65 -19.08 14.08
N GLU A 314 -24.77 -18.72 14.72
CA GLU A 314 -24.98 -17.42 15.38
C GLU A 314 -24.10 -17.19 16.62
N ALA A 315 -23.49 -18.23 17.18
CA ALA A 315 -22.62 -18.13 18.33
C ALA A 315 -21.16 -18.31 17.90
N ASP A 316 -20.46 -17.21 17.64
CA ASP A 316 -19.02 -17.19 17.41
C ASP A 316 -18.28 -17.60 18.70
N PRO A 317 -17.82 -18.86 18.83
CA PRO A 317 -17.28 -19.39 20.08
C PRO A 317 -15.92 -18.76 20.43
N PHE A 318 -15.29 -18.11 19.46
CA PHE A 318 -13.94 -17.57 19.55
C PHE A 318 -13.92 -16.03 19.60
N GLY A 319 -15.09 -15.38 19.57
CA GLY A 319 -15.20 -13.91 19.70
C GLY A 319 -14.51 -13.13 18.58
N PHE A 320 -14.26 -13.76 17.44
CA PHE A 320 -13.58 -13.18 16.29
C PHE A 320 -14.37 -12.02 15.66
N ASN A 321 -15.70 -12.10 15.69
CA ASN A 321 -16.62 -11.07 15.25
C ASN A 321 -16.56 -9.84 16.15
N GLN A 322 -16.45 -10.03 17.48
CA GLN A 322 -16.23 -8.90 18.41
C GLN A 322 -14.87 -8.25 18.19
N PHE A 323 -13.83 -9.06 17.95
CA PHE A 323 -12.49 -8.55 17.64
C PHE A 323 -12.45 -7.77 16.31
N LEU A 324 -13.12 -8.26 15.28
CA LEU A 324 -13.25 -7.56 13.99
C LEU A 324 -14.06 -6.26 14.10
N ASP A 325 -15.12 -6.27 14.91
CA ASP A 325 -15.93 -5.07 15.15
C ASP A 325 -15.17 -4.02 15.96
N ASP A 326 -14.36 -4.42 16.95
CA ASP A 326 -13.50 -3.53 17.71
C ASP A 326 -12.35 -2.95 16.87
N ALA A 327 -11.77 -3.77 15.97
CA ALA A 327 -10.77 -3.32 15.00
C ALA A 327 -11.37 -2.34 13.99
N LYS A 328 -12.61 -2.57 13.53
CA LYS A 328 -13.33 -1.63 12.64
C LYS A 328 -13.75 -0.34 13.35
N LYS A 329 -14.09 -0.40 14.64
CA LYS A 329 -14.49 0.77 15.44
C LYS A 329 -13.33 1.66 15.88
N GLY A 330 -12.07 1.24 15.66
CA GLY A 330 -10.91 2.13 15.75
C GLY A 330 -10.70 2.79 17.12
N SER A 331 -11.02 2.09 18.22
CA SER A 331 -10.82 2.64 19.57
C SER A 331 -9.38 2.45 20.03
N LYS A 332 -8.57 3.52 19.98
CA LYS A 332 -7.29 3.63 20.70
C LYS A 332 -7.52 3.43 22.20
N ARG A 333 -7.26 2.23 22.75
CA ARG A 333 -7.14 2.04 24.19
C ARG A 333 -5.76 2.51 24.65
N GLY A 334 -5.75 3.66 25.32
CA GLY A 334 -4.65 4.08 26.17
C GLY A 334 -4.47 3.12 27.34
N LEU A 335 -3.21 2.81 27.59
CA LEU A 335 -2.70 2.14 28.77
C LEU A 335 -3.07 2.97 30.01
N ASP A 336 -3.90 2.44 30.92
CA ASP A 336 -4.03 3.00 32.26
C ASP A 336 -3.91 1.92 33.32
N THR A 337 -2.91 2.12 34.17
CA THR A 337 -2.51 1.30 35.31
C THR A 337 -3.02 1.99 36.57
N SER A 338 -4.14 1.51 37.13
CA SER A 338 -4.53 1.85 38.51
C SER A 338 -5.00 0.56 39.21
N LYS A 339 -4.12 -0.05 40.00
CA LYS A 339 -3.89 0.17 41.45
C LYS A 339 -5.03 -0.42 42.30
N SER A 340 -4.64 -1.50 42.97
CA SER A 340 -5.24 -2.17 44.12
C SER A 340 -6.02 -1.28 45.09
N GLU A 341 -7.24 -1.69 45.47
CA GLU A 341 -7.77 -1.44 46.82
C GLU A 341 -8.92 -2.39 47.23
N SER A 342 -8.64 -3.13 48.31
CA SER A 342 -9.52 -3.66 49.38
C SER A 342 -10.97 -4.08 49.11
N SER A 343 -11.27 -5.38 49.25
CA SER A 343 -12.59 -5.86 49.65
C SER A 343 -12.55 -6.44 51.08
N LYS A 344 -13.13 -5.67 52.00
CA LYS A 344 -13.31 -5.96 53.42
C LYS A 344 -14.51 -6.92 53.56
N SER A 345 -14.24 -8.18 53.91
CA SER A 345 -15.25 -9.21 54.16
C SER A 345 -16.13 -8.85 55.37
N LYS A 346 -17.44 -8.72 55.13
CA LYS A 346 -18.49 -8.57 56.15
C LYS A 346 -18.94 -9.96 56.61
N ARG A 347 -18.78 -10.18 57.91
CA ARG A 347 -19.37 -11.24 58.73
C ARG A 347 -20.90 -11.21 58.63
N GLY A 348 -21.50 -12.31 58.16
CA GLY A 348 -22.93 -12.58 58.32
C GLY A 348 -23.15 -13.52 59.50
N LYS A 349 -23.84 -13.03 60.53
CA LYS A 349 -24.65 -13.85 61.44
C LYS A 349 -26.06 -13.83 60.86
N TYR A 350 -26.63 -15.00 60.59
CA TYR A 350 -27.90 -15.51 61.13
C TYR A 350 -28.10 -16.92 60.61
#